data_AF-A0A7J2SV71-F1
#
_entry.id   AF-A0A7J2SV71-F1
#
_cell.length_a   1.000
_cell.length_b   1.000
_cell.length_c   1.000
_cell.angle_alpha   90.00
_cell.angle_beta   90.00
_cell.angle_gamma   90.00
#
_symmetry.space_group_name_H-M   'P 1'
#
loop_
_entity.id
_entity.type
_entity.pdbx_description
1 polymer ?
#
loop_
_entity_poly.entity_id
_entity_poly.type
_entity_poly.pdbx_seq_one_letter_code
_entity_poly.pdbx_strand_id
1 'polypeptide(L)'
;MSAGEALRAQAPVGGGPARLEPARPGYMRVGRSAAVEVCRWTRSALLGGPMCYKRWYGVSSHRCIQMTPNAPLCNFKCQFCWRPHGARGGPASWDGPEEVVEGAIRAQRALLIGYKGNPSADRGRLLEAMFPRHMAISLEGEPTIYPWLRELVAAARRRGITAFLVTNGSVPARLRELRAVPPHNLYLSVYGPSREVMERAARPLFTGAWERVMESVSMMGDFERAGSNTVMRLTLVRGLNMVDPDGYARIVRSGDPMFVELKGYTWVGESTRRLPIDAMPSLEEMEAFASELEARTGYRVAEVDRRSRVVMLARDPGALELARERAARIRARIEELDAQWRRRYSDPADFRPTRGGTPPWPGGWI
;
A
#
# COMPACT_ATOMS: atom_id res chain seq x y z
N MET A 1 -13.57 -3.48 28.04
CA MET A 1 -13.57 -3.24 26.58
C MET A 1 -12.24 -2.62 26.18
N SER A 2 -11.55 -3.20 25.21
CA SER A 2 -10.35 -2.60 24.63
C SER A 2 -10.70 -1.35 23.81
N ALA A 3 -9.74 -0.44 23.60
CA ALA A 3 -9.95 0.75 22.75
C ALA A 3 -10.42 0.40 21.33
N GLY A 4 -10.05 -0.78 20.83
CA GLY A 4 -10.48 -1.32 19.54
C GLY A 4 -11.96 -1.74 19.51
N GLU A 5 -12.43 -2.38 20.57
CA GLU A 5 -13.84 -2.79 20.72
C GLU A 5 -14.77 -1.58 20.82
N ALA A 6 -14.36 -0.54 21.55
CA ALA A 6 -15.11 0.71 21.64
C ALA A 6 -15.24 1.43 20.28
N LEU A 7 -14.20 1.40 19.43
CA LEU A 7 -14.23 1.95 18.07
C LEU A 7 -15.15 1.16 17.13
N ARG A 8 -15.25 -0.17 17.30
CA ARG A 8 -16.12 -1.05 16.50
C ARG A 8 -17.60 -0.87 16.85
N ALA A 9 -17.92 -0.73 18.14
CA ALA A 9 -19.29 -0.54 18.60
C ALA A 9 -19.95 0.73 18.04
N GLN A 10 -19.14 1.74 17.68
CA GLN A 10 -19.58 3.02 17.10
C GLN A 10 -19.64 3.02 15.57
N ALA A 11 -19.31 1.90 14.93
CA ALA A 11 -19.20 1.78 13.48
C ALA A 11 -20.01 0.56 13.02
N PRO A 12 -21.30 0.69 12.69
CA PRO A 12 -22.07 -0.45 12.18
C PRO A 12 -21.62 -0.84 10.76
N VAL A 13 -21.64 -2.15 10.46
CA VAL A 13 -21.50 -2.65 9.08
C VAL A 13 -22.87 -2.62 8.42
N GLY A 14 -23.00 -1.89 7.32
CA GLY A 14 -24.23 -1.91 6.52
C GLY A 14 -24.20 -3.06 5.51
N GLY A 15 -25.17 -3.96 5.53
CA GLY A 15 -25.18 -5.15 4.67
C GLY A 15 -25.44 -4.87 3.18
N GLY A 16 -24.95 -5.78 2.33
CA GLY A 16 -25.27 -5.87 0.89
C GLY A 16 -24.04 -5.77 -0.01
N PRO A 17 -24.10 -6.26 -1.27
CA PRO A 17 -22.95 -6.21 -2.16
C PRO A 17 -22.51 -4.77 -2.42
N ALA A 18 -21.20 -4.50 -2.29
CA ALA A 18 -20.65 -3.18 -2.54
C ALA A 18 -20.98 -2.68 -3.96
N ARG A 19 -21.71 -1.55 -4.05
CA ARG A 19 -22.02 -0.87 -5.30
C ARG A 19 -20.73 -0.31 -5.91
N LEU A 20 -20.59 -0.44 -7.23
CA LEU A 20 -19.48 0.15 -7.98
C LEU A 20 -19.94 1.43 -8.66
N GLU A 21 -19.20 2.52 -8.46
CA GLU A 21 -19.53 3.82 -9.03
C GLU A 21 -18.26 4.44 -9.65
N PRO A 22 -18.20 4.58 -10.99
CA PRO A 22 -17.10 5.29 -11.64
C PRO A 22 -17.12 6.76 -11.20
N ALA A 23 -16.02 7.26 -10.65
CA ALA A 23 -15.94 8.66 -10.19
C ALA A 23 -15.05 9.53 -11.10
N ARG A 24 -13.99 8.96 -11.65
CA ARG A 24 -13.09 9.59 -12.63
C ARG A 24 -12.35 8.50 -13.44
N PRO A 25 -11.70 8.82 -14.57
CA PRO A 25 -10.99 7.82 -15.37
C PRO A 25 -10.01 7.00 -14.53
N GLY A 26 -10.11 5.67 -14.63
CA GLY A 26 -9.27 4.74 -13.89
C GLY A 26 -9.61 4.57 -12.41
N TYR A 27 -10.62 5.27 -11.87
CA TYR A 27 -11.01 5.23 -10.46
C TYR A 27 -12.46 4.77 -10.29
N MET A 28 -12.68 3.88 -9.34
CA MET A 28 -13.97 3.30 -8.99
C MET A 28 -14.20 3.40 -7.49
N ARG A 29 -15.31 4.02 -7.07
CA ARG A 29 -15.79 3.89 -5.70
C ARG A 29 -16.39 2.51 -5.49
N VAL A 30 -16.15 1.96 -4.31
CA VAL A 30 -16.59 0.63 -3.90
C VAL A 30 -17.38 0.79 -2.60
N GLY A 31 -18.68 0.56 -2.67
CA GLY A 31 -19.57 0.73 -1.53
C GLY A 31 -19.66 2.19 -1.08
N ARG A 32 -19.69 2.38 0.24
CA ARG A 32 -19.85 3.67 0.92
C ARG A 32 -18.54 4.44 1.01
N SER A 33 -17.44 3.75 1.34
CA SER A 33 -16.18 4.42 1.71
C SER A 33 -14.94 3.90 0.99
N ALA A 34 -14.98 2.71 0.39
CA ALA A 34 -13.81 2.15 -0.27
C ALA A 34 -13.66 2.67 -1.71
N ALA A 35 -12.46 2.52 -2.26
CA ALA A 35 -12.18 2.85 -3.66
C ALA A 35 -11.00 2.05 -4.21
N VAL A 36 -10.97 1.93 -5.54
CA VAL A 36 -9.89 1.33 -6.33
C VAL A 36 -9.49 2.29 -7.44
N GLU A 37 -8.19 2.38 -7.71
CA GLU A 37 -7.65 3.11 -8.86
C GLU A 37 -6.64 2.23 -9.62
N VAL A 38 -6.68 2.23 -10.95
CA VAL A 38 -5.69 1.51 -11.76
C VAL A 38 -4.34 2.22 -11.63
N CYS A 39 -3.40 1.55 -10.95
CA CYS A 39 -2.06 2.08 -10.78
C CYS A 39 -1.37 2.30 -12.14
N ARG A 40 -0.60 3.40 -12.24
CA ARG A 40 0.28 3.66 -13.40
C ARG A 40 1.14 2.44 -13.78
N TRP A 41 1.67 1.72 -12.79
CA TRP A 41 2.51 0.55 -13.01
C TRP A 41 1.74 -0.68 -13.46
N THR A 42 0.47 -0.81 -13.08
CA THR A 42 -0.43 -1.82 -13.66
C THR A 42 -0.63 -1.57 -15.15
N ARG A 43 -0.94 -0.32 -15.54
CA ARG A 43 -1.03 0.08 -16.95
C ARG A 43 0.29 -0.16 -17.70
N SER A 44 1.42 0.26 -17.12
CA SER A 44 2.75 0.04 -17.70
C SER A 44 3.00 -1.44 -17.98
N ALA A 45 2.78 -2.30 -16.98
CA ALA A 45 3.00 -3.73 -17.10
C ALA A 45 2.08 -4.40 -18.13
N LEU A 46 0.81 -3.98 -18.21
CA LEU A 46 -0.12 -4.50 -19.21
C LEU A 46 0.26 -4.11 -20.65
N LEU A 47 0.95 -2.97 -20.83
CA LEU A 47 1.38 -2.49 -22.15
C LEU A 47 2.85 -2.87 -22.46
N GLY A 48 3.33 -3.99 -21.90
CA GLY A 48 4.69 -4.50 -22.14
C GLY A 48 5.82 -3.74 -21.44
N GLY A 49 5.50 -2.69 -20.68
CA GLY A 49 6.46 -1.92 -19.90
C GLY A 49 6.91 -2.60 -18.60
N PRO A 50 7.72 -1.88 -17.79
CA PRO A 50 8.26 -2.37 -16.53
C PRO A 50 7.19 -2.59 -15.43
N MET A 51 7.54 -3.46 -14.47
CA MET A 51 6.88 -3.54 -13.17
C MET A 51 7.37 -2.43 -12.23
N CYS A 52 6.63 -2.15 -11.16
CA CYS A 52 7.03 -1.20 -10.13
C CYS A 52 8.15 -1.77 -9.23
N TYR A 53 8.80 -0.87 -8.48
CA TYR A 53 9.88 -1.21 -7.57
C TYR A 53 9.48 -2.22 -6.47
N LYS A 54 8.20 -2.32 -6.11
CA LYS A 54 7.72 -3.29 -5.10
C LYS A 54 7.91 -4.75 -5.51
N ARG A 55 8.39 -5.02 -6.73
CA ARG A 55 8.92 -6.33 -7.15
C ARG A 55 9.99 -6.86 -6.18
N TRP A 56 10.72 -5.98 -5.48
CA TRP A 56 11.65 -6.34 -4.40
C TRP A 56 11.02 -7.22 -3.31
N TYR A 57 9.70 -7.08 -3.10
CA TYR A 57 8.93 -7.83 -2.10
C TYR A 57 8.00 -8.89 -2.72
N GLY A 58 8.24 -9.28 -3.98
CA GLY A 58 7.43 -10.29 -4.69
C GLY A 58 6.14 -9.78 -5.32
N VAL A 59 5.96 -8.46 -5.46
CA VAL A 59 4.76 -7.88 -6.12
C VAL A 59 4.87 -7.92 -7.63
N SER A 60 3.85 -8.50 -8.27
CA SER A 60 3.60 -8.35 -9.71
C SER A 60 2.59 -7.23 -9.95
N SER A 61 3.03 -6.10 -10.53
CA SER A 61 2.22 -4.88 -10.59
C SER A 61 0.93 -5.01 -11.41
N HIS A 62 0.93 -5.82 -12.47
CA HIS A 62 -0.29 -6.08 -13.26
C HIS A 62 -1.36 -6.82 -12.46
N ARG A 63 -0.98 -7.52 -11.38
CA ARG A 63 -1.87 -8.28 -10.49
C ARG A 63 -2.13 -7.60 -9.15
N CYS A 64 -1.75 -6.32 -9.04
CA CYS A 64 -1.94 -5.52 -7.83
C CYS A 64 -3.21 -4.68 -7.94
N ILE A 65 -4.11 -4.82 -6.98
CA ILE A 65 -5.23 -3.91 -6.76
C ILE A 65 -4.72 -2.77 -5.86
N GLN A 66 -4.69 -1.54 -6.35
CA GLN A 66 -4.45 -0.36 -5.52
C GLN A 66 -5.79 0.14 -4.98
N MET A 67 -5.97 0.07 -3.66
CA MET A 67 -7.25 0.37 -3.03
C MET A 67 -7.10 1.13 -1.71
N THR A 68 -8.22 1.59 -1.19
CA THR A 68 -8.39 2.06 0.19
C THR A 68 -9.76 1.65 0.71
N PRO A 69 -9.92 1.27 1.99
CA PRO A 69 -11.23 1.03 2.58
C PRO A 69 -11.97 2.31 2.96
N ASN A 70 -11.30 3.47 2.93
CA ASN A 70 -11.82 4.74 3.46
C ASN A 70 -11.31 5.97 2.69
N ALA A 71 -11.57 6.01 1.38
CA ALA A 71 -11.17 7.08 0.48
C ALA A 71 -11.32 8.52 1.01
N PRO A 72 -12.47 8.92 1.59
CA PRO A 72 -12.65 10.33 2.00
C PRO A 72 -11.89 10.71 3.27
N LEU A 73 -11.39 9.75 4.05
CA LEU A 73 -10.98 9.96 5.43
C LEU A 73 -9.48 9.85 5.64
N CYS A 74 -8.88 10.94 6.08
CA CYS A 74 -7.53 10.96 6.61
C CYS A 74 -7.46 12.00 7.72
N ASN A 75 -6.70 11.70 8.76
CA ASN A 75 -6.52 12.59 9.90
C ASN A 75 -5.31 13.52 9.77
N PHE A 76 -4.57 13.45 8.64
CA PHE A 76 -3.48 14.37 8.29
C PHE A 76 -3.80 15.17 7.02
N LYS A 77 -3.26 16.39 6.95
CA LYS A 77 -3.34 17.31 5.82
C LYS A 77 -1.94 17.58 5.23
N CYS A 78 -1.21 16.51 4.90
CA CYS A 78 0.19 16.63 4.50
C CYS A 78 0.36 17.54 3.29
N GLN A 79 1.38 18.41 3.31
CA GLN A 79 1.61 19.38 2.24
C GLN A 79 1.86 18.71 0.87
N PHE A 80 2.59 17.59 0.88
CA PHE A 80 2.95 16.78 -0.31
C PHE A 80 1.86 15.79 -0.77
N CYS A 81 0.71 15.71 -0.10
CA CYS A 81 -0.31 14.72 -0.44
C CYS A 81 -0.99 15.09 -1.77
N TRP A 82 -0.94 14.26 -2.80
CA TRP A 82 -1.52 14.57 -4.13
C TRP A 82 -3.06 14.68 -4.13
N ARG A 83 -3.75 14.03 -3.18
CA ARG A 83 -5.21 14.12 -3.06
C ARG A 83 -5.64 15.50 -2.56
N PRO A 84 -6.87 15.94 -2.89
CA PRO A 84 -7.55 16.99 -2.13
C PRO A 84 -7.65 16.59 -0.65
N HIS A 85 -7.48 17.56 0.25
CA HIS A 85 -7.79 17.32 1.66
C HIS A 85 -9.31 17.25 1.81
N GLY A 86 -9.82 16.04 2.08
CA GLY A 86 -11.24 15.76 2.22
C GLY A 86 -11.93 16.55 3.34
N ALA A 87 -13.26 16.55 3.29
CA ALA A 87 -14.13 17.14 4.29
C ALA A 87 -14.03 16.40 5.65
N ARG A 88 -14.42 17.09 6.73
CA ARG A 88 -14.59 16.46 8.04
C ARG A 88 -15.84 15.57 8.02
N GLY A 89 -15.81 14.42 8.69
CA GLY A 89 -16.94 13.51 8.82
C GLY A 89 -16.71 12.18 8.08
N GLY A 90 -16.88 11.07 8.80
CA GLY A 90 -16.80 9.72 8.24
C GLY A 90 -18.14 9.20 7.77
N PRO A 91 -18.18 8.03 7.11
CA PRO A 91 -19.45 7.44 6.73
C PRO A 91 -20.22 7.03 8.01
N ALA A 92 -21.54 7.17 8.00
CA ALA A 92 -22.40 6.79 9.13
C ALA A 92 -22.39 5.29 9.43
N SER A 93 -22.06 4.49 8.42
CA SER A 93 -21.83 3.05 8.50
C SER A 93 -20.75 2.70 7.48
N TRP A 94 -20.09 1.57 7.69
CA TRP A 94 -19.02 1.14 6.81
C TRP A 94 -19.41 -0.16 6.10
N ASP A 95 -18.76 -0.42 4.97
CA ASP A 95 -18.93 -1.70 4.27
C ASP A 95 -18.14 -2.80 4.97
N GLY A 96 -18.66 -4.03 4.89
CA GLY A 96 -18.04 -5.19 5.52
C GLY A 96 -16.71 -5.57 4.85
N PRO A 97 -15.75 -6.16 5.58
CA PRO A 97 -14.46 -6.59 5.03
C PRO A 97 -14.56 -7.45 3.76
N GLU A 98 -15.49 -8.42 3.78
CA GLU A 98 -15.74 -9.33 2.66
C GLU A 98 -16.27 -8.58 1.44
N GLU A 99 -17.22 -7.67 1.66
CA GLU A 99 -17.84 -6.84 0.61
C GLU A 99 -16.83 -5.88 -0.01
N VAL A 100 -15.94 -5.29 0.81
CA VAL A 100 -14.87 -4.40 0.33
C VAL A 100 -13.87 -5.16 -0.54
N VAL A 101 -13.43 -6.36 -0.12
CA VAL A 101 -12.48 -7.16 -0.91
C VAL A 101 -13.11 -7.61 -2.22
N GLU A 102 -14.33 -8.14 -2.19
CA GLU A 102 -15.05 -8.58 -3.40
C GLU A 102 -15.32 -7.40 -4.35
N GLY A 103 -15.80 -6.28 -3.80
CA GLY A 103 -16.02 -5.05 -4.54
C GLY A 103 -14.73 -4.54 -5.18
N ALA A 104 -13.60 -4.61 -4.49
CA ALA A 104 -12.31 -4.19 -5.04
C ALA A 104 -11.84 -5.08 -6.20
N ILE A 105 -12.06 -6.40 -6.12
CA ILE A 105 -11.76 -7.34 -7.22
C ILE A 105 -12.65 -7.04 -8.42
N ARG A 106 -13.96 -6.86 -8.21
CA ARG A 106 -14.92 -6.52 -9.28
C ARG A 106 -14.58 -5.18 -9.93
N ALA A 107 -14.24 -4.17 -9.13
CA ALA A 107 -13.81 -2.86 -9.61
C ALA A 107 -12.54 -2.95 -10.47
N GLN A 108 -11.51 -3.66 -10.00
CA GLN A 108 -10.27 -3.87 -10.77
C GLN A 108 -10.56 -4.51 -12.13
N ARG A 109 -11.36 -5.59 -12.17
CA ARG A 109 -11.73 -6.26 -13.41
C ARG A 109 -12.48 -5.34 -14.36
N ALA A 110 -13.47 -4.60 -13.85
CA ALA A 110 -14.24 -3.65 -14.64
C ALA A 110 -13.36 -2.53 -15.23
N LEU A 111 -12.42 -2.01 -14.45
CA LEU A 111 -11.49 -0.97 -14.90
C LEU A 111 -10.49 -1.49 -15.96
N LEU A 112 -10.13 -2.78 -15.92
CA LEU A 112 -9.16 -3.37 -16.84
C LEU A 112 -9.78 -4.00 -18.09
N ILE A 113 -11.11 -4.21 -18.14
CA ILE A 113 -11.76 -4.95 -19.23
C ILE A 113 -11.50 -4.31 -20.61
N GLY A 114 -11.38 -2.98 -20.68
CA GLY A 114 -11.09 -2.26 -21.91
C GLY A 114 -9.76 -2.62 -22.57
N TYR A 115 -8.78 -3.13 -21.81
CA TYR A 115 -7.49 -3.59 -22.37
C TYR A 115 -7.66 -4.84 -23.26
N LYS A 116 -8.79 -5.57 -23.15
CA LYS A 116 -9.09 -6.70 -24.05
C LYS A 116 -9.23 -6.25 -25.51
N GLY A 117 -9.69 -5.02 -25.76
CA GLY A 117 -9.76 -4.44 -27.10
C GLY A 117 -8.45 -3.81 -27.58
N ASN A 118 -7.47 -3.64 -26.69
CA ASN A 118 -6.22 -2.94 -27.01
C ASN A 118 -5.19 -3.92 -27.63
N PRO A 119 -4.71 -3.71 -28.88
CA PRO A 119 -3.75 -4.58 -29.53
C PRO A 119 -2.34 -4.52 -28.91
N SER A 120 -2.01 -3.43 -28.22
CA SER A 120 -0.73 -3.27 -27.51
C SER A 120 -0.72 -3.88 -26.12
N ALA A 121 -1.86 -4.43 -25.65
CA ALA A 121 -1.94 -5.06 -24.34
C ALA A 121 -1.44 -6.51 -24.39
N ASP A 122 -0.54 -6.86 -23.49
CA ASP A 122 -0.12 -8.24 -23.25
C ASP A 122 -1.31 -9.05 -22.75
N ARG A 123 -1.75 -10.02 -23.58
CA ARG A 123 -2.94 -10.84 -23.31
C ARG A 123 -2.75 -11.76 -22.11
N GLY A 124 -1.57 -12.34 -21.94
CA GLY A 124 -1.26 -13.22 -20.81
C GLY A 124 -1.30 -12.45 -19.49
N ARG A 125 -0.64 -11.29 -19.43
CA ARG A 125 -0.69 -10.41 -18.26
C ARG A 125 -2.09 -9.89 -17.99
N LEU A 126 -2.87 -9.56 -19.03
CA LEU A 126 -4.25 -9.13 -18.84
C LEU A 126 -5.11 -10.24 -18.25
N LEU A 127 -4.96 -11.49 -18.70
CA LEU A 127 -5.67 -12.62 -18.12
C LEU A 127 -5.29 -12.83 -16.65
N GLU A 128 -4.00 -12.78 -16.31
CA GLU A 128 -3.53 -12.84 -14.93
C GLU A 128 -4.05 -11.68 -14.06
N ALA A 129 -4.20 -10.48 -14.64
CA ALA A 129 -4.74 -9.31 -13.97
C ALA A 129 -6.24 -9.46 -13.63
N MET A 130 -6.97 -10.35 -14.33
CA MET A 130 -8.33 -10.74 -13.95
C MET A 130 -8.36 -11.65 -12.72
N PHE A 131 -7.22 -12.17 -12.28
CA PHE A 131 -7.03 -12.94 -11.06
C PHE A 131 -5.95 -12.28 -10.19
N PRO A 132 -6.20 -11.08 -9.63
CA PRO A 132 -5.21 -10.36 -8.84
C PRO A 132 -4.69 -11.17 -7.64
N ARG A 133 -3.45 -10.87 -7.22
CA ARG A 133 -2.73 -11.58 -6.13
C ARG A 133 -2.10 -10.64 -5.10
N HIS A 134 -2.20 -9.34 -5.32
CA HIS A 134 -1.71 -8.34 -4.39
C HIS A 134 -2.77 -7.27 -4.18
N MET A 135 -2.94 -6.84 -2.93
CA MET A 135 -3.80 -5.73 -2.56
C MET A 135 -2.96 -4.70 -1.83
N ALA A 136 -2.72 -3.57 -2.50
CA ALA A 136 -2.07 -2.40 -1.94
C ALA A 136 -3.13 -1.49 -1.32
N ILE A 137 -3.28 -1.59 0.00
CA ILE A 137 -4.14 -0.74 0.83
C ILE A 137 -3.38 0.57 1.08
N SER A 138 -3.34 1.41 0.04
CA SER A 138 -2.48 2.58 -0.03
C SER A 138 -2.90 3.63 -1.06
N LEU A 139 -4.14 3.63 -1.53
CA LEU A 139 -4.60 4.56 -2.56
C LEU A 139 -4.65 6.01 -2.04
N GLU A 140 -5.55 6.25 -1.10
CA GLU A 140 -5.76 7.53 -0.42
C GLU A 140 -6.44 7.30 0.93
N GLY A 141 -6.64 8.36 1.71
CA GLY A 141 -7.11 8.24 3.09
C GLY A 141 -6.03 7.74 4.05
N GLU A 142 -6.42 7.46 5.30
CA GLU A 142 -5.63 6.72 6.28
C GLU A 142 -6.31 5.38 6.60
N PRO A 143 -5.83 4.26 6.05
CA PRO A 143 -6.52 2.97 6.14
C PRO A 143 -6.74 2.48 7.57
N THR A 144 -5.91 2.88 8.53
CA THR A 144 -6.06 2.44 9.92
C THR A 144 -7.25 3.09 10.66
N ILE A 145 -7.90 4.08 10.04
CA ILE A 145 -9.19 4.58 10.51
C ILE A 145 -10.32 3.55 10.26
N TYR A 146 -10.18 2.67 9.25
CA TYR A 146 -11.20 1.67 8.95
C TYR A 146 -11.36 0.65 10.10
N PRO A 147 -12.56 0.52 10.70
CA PRO A 147 -12.75 -0.24 11.94
C PRO A 147 -12.59 -1.76 11.88
N TRP A 148 -12.43 -2.35 10.70
CA TRP A 148 -12.25 -3.79 10.51
C TRP A 148 -11.04 -4.12 9.63
N LEU A 149 -9.98 -3.31 9.73
CA LEU A 149 -8.78 -3.49 8.88
C LEU A 149 -8.15 -4.88 9.06
N ARG A 150 -8.15 -5.42 10.29
CA ARG A 150 -7.66 -6.78 10.57
C ARG A 150 -8.44 -7.82 9.77
N GLU A 151 -9.76 -7.73 9.81
CA GLU A 151 -10.66 -8.63 9.09
C GLU A 151 -10.57 -8.43 7.57
N LEU A 152 -10.33 -7.20 7.10
CA LEU A 152 -10.09 -6.90 5.68
C LEU A 152 -8.82 -7.59 5.17
N VAL A 153 -7.73 -7.49 5.93
CA VAL A 153 -6.48 -8.19 5.64
C VAL A 153 -6.70 -9.70 5.68
N ALA A 154 -7.43 -10.22 6.66
CA ALA A 154 -7.78 -11.64 6.72
C ALA A 154 -8.60 -12.11 5.49
N ALA A 155 -9.59 -11.30 5.06
CA ALA A 155 -10.45 -11.59 3.93
C ALA A 155 -9.69 -11.60 2.60
N ALA A 156 -8.71 -10.70 2.42
CA ALA A 156 -7.79 -10.71 1.29
C ALA A 156 -6.90 -11.97 1.31
N ARG A 157 -6.29 -12.27 2.45
CA ARG A 157 -5.39 -13.43 2.60
C ARG A 157 -6.10 -14.77 2.32
N ARG A 158 -7.33 -14.96 2.82
CA ARG A 158 -8.16 -16.15 2.53
C ARG A 158 -8.43 -16.39 1.03
N ARG A 159 -8.30 -15.35 0.22
CA ARG A 159 -8.49 -15.37 -1.24
C ARG A 159 -7.14 -15.49 -1.98
N GLY A 160 -6.05 -15.81 -1.31
CA GLY A 160 -4.73 -15.90 -1.95
C GLY A 160 -4.24 -14.55 -2.44
N ILE A 161 -4.65 -13.47 -1.77
CA ILE A 161 -4.24 -12.09 -2.07
C ILE A 161 -3.34 -11.61 -0.94
N THR A 162 -2.09 -11.32 -1.29
CA THR A 162 -1.13 -10.70 -0.35
C THR A 162 -1.57 -9.26 -0.03
N ALA A 163 -1.40 -8.84 1.23
CA ALA A 163 -1.79 -7.51 1.68
C ALA A 163 -0.57 -6.61 1.91
N PHE A 164 -0.61 -5.40 1.34
CA PHE A 164 0.39 -4.35 1.50
C PHE A 164 -0.30 -3.16 2.13
N LEU A 165 -0.04 -2.92 3.41
CA LEU A 165 -0.63 -1.80 4.15
C LEU A 165 0.33 -0.63 4.15
N VAL A 166 -0.14 0.56 3.77
CA VAL A 166 0.57 1.82 3.98
C VAL A 166 -0.24 2.68 4.95
N THR A 167 0.37 3.05 6.07
CA THR A 167 -0.25 3.89 7.10
C THR A 167 0.66 5.08 7.44
N ASN A 168 0.06 6.17 7.91
CA ASN A 168 0.75 7.28 8.54
C ASN A 168 1.10 7.03 10.02
N GLY A 169 0.71 5.89 10.61
CA GLY A 169 1.04 5.52 11.99
C GLY A 169 0.23 6.26 13.06
N SER A 170 -0.80 7.02 12.69
CA SER A 170 -1.56 7.85 13.64
C SER A 170 -2.60 7.12 14.49
N VAL A 171 -2.88 5.84 14.18
CA VAL A 171 -3.88 5.01 14.87
C VAL A 171 -3.24 3.72 15.42
N PRO A 172 -2.36 3.81 16.44
CA PRO A 172 -1.62 2.66 16.98
C PRO A 172 -2.54 1.55 17.49
N ALA A 173 -3.71 1.89 18.04
CA ALA A 173 -4.71 0.90 18.47
C ALA A 173 -5.11 -0.07 17.35
N ARG A 174 -5.22 0.43 16.11
CA ARG A 174 -5.53 -0.42 14.95
C ARG A 174 -4.38 -1.35 14.59
N LEU A 175 -3.14 -0.88 14.72
CA LEU A 175 -1.96 -1.71 14.48
C LEU A 175 -1.83 -2.81 15.52
N ARG A 176 -2.13 -2.53 16.80
CA ARG A 176 -2.17 -3.56 17.86
C ARG A 176 -3.14 -4.69 17.53
N GLU A 177 -4.34 -4.38 17.03
CA GLU A 177 -5.29 -5.40 16.54
C GLU A 177 -4.73 -6.18 15.34
N LEU A 178 -4.12 -5.46 14.39
CA LEU A 178 -3.66 -6.02 13.13
C LEU A 178 -2.50 -7.01 13.31
N ARG A 179 -1.72 -6.93 14.40
CA ARG A 179 -0.65 -7.89 14.70
C ARG A 179 -1.09 -9.35 14.69
N ALA A 180 -2.35 -9.62 15.04
CA ALA A 180 -2.90 -10.98 15.01
C ALA A 180 -3.09 -11.52 13.59
N VAL A 181 -3.24 -10.64 12.59
CA VAL A 181 -3.35 -10.98 11.17
C VAL A 181 -2.48 -10.00 10.37
N PRO A 182 -1.15 -10.14 10.43
CA PRO A 182 -0.25 -9.15 9.86
C PRO A 182 -0.41 -9.07 8.33
N PRO A 183 -0.24 -7.87 7.74
CA PRO A 183 -0.08 -7.75 6.29
C PRO A 183 1.23 -8.41 5.87
N HIS A 184 1.37 -8.75 4.60
CA HIS A 184 2.64 -9.29 4.09
C HIS A 184 3.74 -8.23 4.12
N ASN A 185 3.35 -6.97 3.90
CA ASN A 185 4.25 -5.82 3.96
C ASN A 185 3.55 -4.70 4.73
N LEU A 186 4.18 -4.22 5.79
CA LEU A 186 3.76 -3.06 6.56
C LEU A 186 4.65 -1.87 6.20
N TYR A 187 4.04 -0.83 5.68
CA TYR A 187 4.67 0.45 5.43
C TYR A 187 4.19 1.47 6.46
N LEU A 188 5.10 1.98 7.26
CA LEU A 188 4.84 3.10 8.16
C LEU A 188 5.51 4.35 7.56
N SER A 189 4.70 5.33 7.21
CA SER A 189 5.20 6.59 6.64
C SER A 189 5.58 7.56 7.75
N VAL A 190 6.85 7.96 7.79
CA VAL A 190 7.36 8.99 8.71
C VAL A 190 7.60 10.27 7.93
N TYR A 191 7.09 11.39 8.43
CA TYR A 191 7.03 12.66 7.68
C TYR A 191 7.98 13.74 8.19
N GLY A 192 8.72 13.48 9.26
CA GLY A 192 9.74 14.37 9.80
C GLY A 192 10.58 13.69 10.89
N PRO A 193 11.81 14.19 11.16
CA PRO A 193 12.72 13.67 12.18
C PRO A 193 12.38 14.10 13.62
N SER A 194 11.48 15.08 13.77
CA SER A 194 11.05 15.63 15.05
C SER A 194 9.55 15.98 15.01
N ARG A 195 8.97 16.22 16.20
CA ARG A 195 7.57 16.67 16.34
C ARG A 195 7.29 17.87 15.45
N GLU A 196 8.11 18.91 15.55
CA GLU A 196 7.93 20.17 14.83
C GLU A 196 7.90 19.96 13.31
N VAL A 197 8.90 19.23 12.77
CA VAL A 197 8.98 18.99 11.33
C VAL A 197 7.83 18.11 10.86
N MET A 198 7.47 17.06 11.63
CA MET A 198 6.34 16.19 11.30
C MET A 198 5.02 16.97 11.29
N GLU A 199 4.76 17.80 12.30
CA GLU A 199 3.54 18.60 12.38
C GLU A 199 3.46 19.63 11.26
N ARG A 200 4.59 20.27 10.91
CA ARG A 200 4.68 21.18 9.77
C ARG A 200 4.41 20.47 8.44
N ALA A 201 4.99 19.28 8.23
CA ALA A 201 4.88 18.55 6.97
C ALA A 201 3.54 17.83 6.81
N ALA A 202 3.03 17.21 7.87
CA ALA A 202 1.85 16.36 7.87
C ALA A 202 0.56 17.09 8.27
N ARG A 203 0.65 18.22 8.98
CA ARG A 203 -0.48 19.04 9.46
C ARG A 203 -1.60 18.18 10.05
N PRO A 204 -1.35 17.50 11.19
CA PRO A 204 -2.34 16.62 11.81
C PRO A 204 -3.60 17.40 12.22
N LEU A 205 -4.75 16.72 12.18
CA LEU A 205 -6.06 17.29 12.53
C LEU A 205 -6.44 17.06 14.01
N PHE A 206 -5.50 16.60 14.82
CA PHE A 206 -5.68 16.27 16.23
C PHE A 206 -4.33 16.44 16.96
N THR A 207 -4.37 16.59 18.28
CA THR A 207 -3.19 16.73 19.15
C THR A 207 -2.57 15.38 19.50
N GLY A 208 -1.27 15.36 19.84
CA GLY A 208 -0.57 14.12 20.20
C GLY A 208 -0.29 13.19 19.03
N ALA A 209 -0.26 13.72 17.80
CA ALA A 209 0.01 12.93 16.60
C ALA A 209 1.42 12.32 16.62
N TRP A 210 2.42 13.06 17.07
CA TRP A 210 3.80 12.61 17.13
C TRP A 210 3.95 11.36 18.01
N GLU A 211 3.40 11.39 19.21
CA GLU A 211 3.46 10.29 20.18
C GLU A 211 2.80 9.02 19.62
N ARG A 212 1.64 9.16 18.97
CA ARG A 212 0.95 8.02 18.33
C ARG A 212 1.75 7.43 17.17
N VAL A 213 2.41 8.27 16.38
CA VAL A 213 3.28 7.81 15.29
C VAL A 213 4.49 7.10 15.86
N MET A 214 5.13 7.64 16.90
CA MET A 214 6.28 7.00 17.56
C MET A 214 5.90 5.68 18.25
N GLU A 215 4.71 5.58 18.84
CA GLU A 215 4.17 4.30 19.32
C GLU A 215 4.00 3.30 18.17
N SER A 216 3.51 3.75 17.01
CA SER A 216 3.39 2.88 15.84
C SER A 216 4.75 2.46 15.28
N VAL A 217 5.75 3.34 15.34
CA VAL A 217 7.14 3.05 14.96
C VAL A 217 7.71 1.94 15.84
N SER A 218 7.54 2.01 17.17
CA SER A 218 8.11 0.99 18.07
C SER A 218 7.50 -0.40 17.89
N MET A 219 6.33 -0.51 17.26
CA MET A 219 5.70 -1.79 16.93
C MET A 219 6.24 -2.43 15.63
N MET A 220 7.11 -1.78 14.86
CA MET A 220 7.55 -2.33 13.58
C MET A 220 8.24 -3.69 13.74
N GLY A 221 9.17 -3.85 14.69
CA GLY A 221 9.80 -5.15 14.98
C GLY A 221 8.81 -6.25 15.40
N ASP A 222 7.67 -5.91 16.02
CA ASP A 222 6.61 -6.89 16.32
C ASP A 222 5.95 -7.45 15.04
N PHE A 223 5.74 -6.60 14.03
CA PHE A 223 5.20 -7.03 12.75
C PHE A 223 6.18 -7.89 11.96
N GLU A 224 7.49 -7.60 12.07
CA GLU A 224 8.52 -8.44 11.49
C GLU A 224 8.47 -9.87 12.03
N ARG A 225 8.43 -10.01 13.36
CA ARG A 225 8.27 -11.30 14.07
C ARG A 225 6.97 -12.00 13.69
N ALA A 226 5.91 -11.24 13.45
CA ALA A 226 4.62 -11.78 13.01
C ALA A 226 4.62 -12.21 11.52
N GLY A 227 5.68 -11.92 10.76
CA GLY A 227 5.84 -12.36 9.38
C GLY A 227 5.73 -11.28 8.31
N SER A 228 5.57 -10.01 8.68
CA SER A 228 5.58 -8.89 7.72
C SER A 228 7.00 -8.52 7.32
N ASN A 229 7.19 -8.11 6.07
CA ASN A 229 8.28 -7.18 5.77
C ASN A 229 7.93 -5.81 6.34
N THR A 230 8.84 -5.19 7.09
CA THR A 230 8.61 -3.89 7.74
C THR A 230 9.41 -2.81 7.03
N VAL A 231 8.70 -1.79 6.55
CA VAL A 231 9.29 -0.73 5.74
C VAL A 231 8.95 0.63 6.35
N MET A 232 9.97 1.36 6.78
CA MET A 232 9.83 2.74 7.19
C MET A 232 9.99 3.63 5.95
N ARG A 233 8.93 4.28 5.52
CA ARG A 233 8.96 5.09 4.30
C ARG A 233 9.08 6.57 4.66
N LEU A 234 10.16 7.19 4.22
CA LEU A 234 10.41 8.62 4.34
C LEU A 234 10.02 9.28 3.01
N THR A 235 8.95 10.08 3.00
CA THR A 235 8.63 10.90 1.83
C THR A 235 9.46 12.17 1.89
N LEU A 236 10.49 12.27 1.06
CA LEU A 236 11.46 13.36 1.07
C LEU A 236 10.98 14.54 0.22
N VAL A 237 10.93 15.71 0.83
CA VAL A 237 10.53 16.98 0.23
C VAL A 237 11.63 18.00 0.51
N ARG A 238 12.23 18.54 -0.55
CA ARG A 238 13.27 19.57 -0.45
C ARG A 238 12.70 20.80 0.25
N GLY A 239 13.48 21.39 1.16
CA GLY A 239 13.09 22.58 1.92
C GLY A 239 12.01 22.35 2.99
N LEU A 240 11.54 21.12 3.20
CA LEU A 240 10.51 20.83 4.20
C LEU A 240 10.96 19.82 5.26
N ASN A 241 11.39 18.62 4.85
CA ASN A 241 11.67 17.52 5.78
C ASN A 241 12.94 16.71 5.48
N MET A 242 13.74 17.10 4.48
CA MET A 242 15.10 16.60 4.27
C MET A 242 16.07 17.35 5.19
N VAL A 243 15.89 17.18 6.49
CA VAL A 243 16.64 17.86 7.57
C VAL A 243 16.95 16.87 8.68
N ASP A 244 17.89 17.20 9.56
CA ASP A 244 18.24 16.43 10.78
C ASP A 244 18.32 14.90 10.55
N PRO A 245 19.35 14.41 9.82
CA PRO A 245 19.58 12.97 9.65
C PRO A 245 19.72 12.22 10.98
N ASP A 246 20.23 12.87 12.03
CA ASP A 246 20.33 12.29 13.38
C ASP A 246 18.97 12.00 14.00
N GLY A 247 18.00 12.89 13.82
CA GLY A 247 16.62 12.67 14.23
C GLY A 247 15.96 11.51 13.49
N TYR A 248 16.13 11.41 12.17
CA TYR A 248 15.68 10.23 11.45
C TYR A 248 16.38 8.96 11.92
N ALA A 249 17.70 9.01 12.17
CA ALA A 249 18.45 7.86 12.67
C ALA A 249 17.91 7.38 14.03
N ARG A 250 17.53 8.29 14.95
CA ARG A 250 16.86 7.93 16.21
C ARG A 250 15.53 7.21 15.99
N ILE A 251 14.71 7.68 15.05
CA ILE A 251 13.42 7.04 14.70
C ILE A 251 13.66 5.65 14.09
N VAL A 252 14.60 5.54 13.15
CA VAL A 252 14.95 4.25 12.49
C VAL A 252 15.38 3.24 13.55
N ARG A 253 16.29 3.59 14.46
CA ARG A 253 16.73 2.69 15.54
C ARG A 253 15.59 2.31 16.50
N SER A 254 14.65 3.21 16.75
CA SER A 254 13.48 2.95 17.61
C SER A 254 12.51 1.94 17.00
N GLY A 255 12.29 2.00 15.69
CA GLY A 255 11.40 1.06 14.99
C GLY A 255 12.08 -0.24 14.56
N ASP A 256 13.39 -0.19 14.37
CA ASP A 256 14.21 -1.27 13.82
C ASP A 256 13.57 -2.00 12.61
N PRO A 257 13.16 -1.26 11.56
CA PRO A 257 12.50 -1.86 10.41
C PRO A 257 13.50 -2.69 9.57
N MET A 258 13.01 -3.69 8.84
CA MET A 258 13.86 -4.39 7.86
C MET A 258 14.43 -3.44 6.79
N PHE A 259 13.62 -2.45 6.39
CA PHE A 259 13.96 -1.52 5.31
C PHE A 259 13.57 -0.07 5.63
N VAL A 260 14.37 0.87 5.14
CA VAL A 260 14.04 2.29 5.08
C VAL A 260 13.96 2.72 3.61
N GLU A 261 12.78 3.13 3.16
CA GLU A 261 12.57 3.63 1.80
C GLU A 261 12.54 5.16 1.79
N LEU A 262 13.55 5.78 1.20
CA LEU A 262 13.59 7.22 0.90
C LEU A 262 12.91 7.40 -0.43
N LYS A 263 11.73 8.03 -0.42
CA LYS A 263 10.93 8.27 -1.61
C LYS A 263 10.82 9.75 -1.89
N GLY A 264 11.31 10.18 -3.05
CA GLY A 264 11.24 11.58 -3.47
C GLY A 264 9.80 12.02 -3.74
N TYR A 265 9.44 13.19 -3.24
CA TYR A 265 8.20 13.85 -3.60
C TYR A 265 8.11 14.05 -5.13
N THR A 266 6.90 13.89 -5.66
CA THR A 266 6.57 14.15 -7.06
C THR A 266 5.46 15.20 -7.09
N TRP A 267 5.67 16.26 -7.87
CA TRP A 267 4.77 17.40 -8.00
C TRP A 267 3.57 17.03 -8.88
N VAL A 268 2.49 16.52 -8.26
CA VAL A 268 1.28 16.05 -8.96
C VAL A 268 0.00 16.26 -8.14
N GLY A 269 -1.14 16.39 -8.82
CA GLY A 269 -2.44 16.57 -8.16
C GLY A 269 -2.51 17.86 -7.32
N GLU A 270 -3.24 17.83 -6.22
CA GLU A 270 -3.45 19.01 -5.38
C GLU A 270 -2.21 19.44 -4.57
N SER A 271 -1.14 18.63 -4.52
CA SER A 271 0.10 19.06 -3.85
C SER A 271 0.78 20.20 -4.61
N THR A 272 0.53 20.31 -5.92
CA THR A 272 1.05 21.37 -6.80
C THR A 272 0.63 22.78 -6.37
N ARG A 273 -0.50 22.90 -5.66
CA ARG A 273 -1.01 24.15 -5.08
C ARG A 273 -0.42 24.48 -3.71
N ARG A 274 0.32 23.54 -3.11
CA ARG A 274 0.83 23.63 -1.72
C ARG A 274 2.35 23.66 -1.67
N LEU A 275 3.00 23.05 -2.65
CA LEU A 275 4.45 22.99 -2.77
C LEU A 275 4.87 23.40 -4.18
N PRO A 276 5.95 24.16 -4.32
CA PRO A 276 6.54 24.48 -5.62
C PRO A 276 7.17 23.23 -6.27
N ILE A 277 7.43 23.30 -7.58
CA ILE A 277 7.99 22.17 -8.34
C ILE A 277 9.41 21.81 -7.91
N ASP A 278 10.19 22.80 -7.50
CA ASP A 278 11.55 22.66 -6.96
C ASP A 278 11.61 22.00 -5.58
N ALA A 279 10.46 21.80 -4.91
CA ALA A 279 10.37 20.98 -3.71
C ALA A 279 10.57 19.47 -4.00
N MET A 280 10.54 19.07 -5.28
CA MET A 280 10.93 17.72 -5.70
C MET A 280 12.44 17.55 -5.57
N PRO A 281 12.94 16.63 -4.73
CA PRO A 281 14.37 16.37 -4.67
C PRO A 281 14.86 15.67 -5.94
N SER A 282 16.13 15.91 -6.28
CA SER A 282 16.86 15.13 -7.28
C SER A 282 17.24 13.76 -6.70
N LEU A 283 17.63 12.83 -7.57
CA LEU A 283 18.06 11.51 -7.09
C LEU A 283 19.37 11.63 -6.31
N GLU A 284 20.27 12.50 -6.75
CA GLU A 284 21.57 12.75 -6.13
C GLU A 284 21.40 13.30 -4.70
N GLU A 285 20.46 14.22 -4.48
CA GLU A 285 20.14 14.70 -3.13
C GLU A 285 19.57 13.59 -2.24
N MET A 286 18.78 12.68 -2.81
CA MET A 286 18.24 11.55 -2.07
C MET A 286 19.32 10.53 -1.71
N GLU A 287 20.25 10.26 -2.62
CA GLU A 287 21.41 9.39 -2.40
C GLU A 287 22.35 10.00 -1.35
N ALA A 288 22.62 11.30 -1.42
CA ALA A 288 23.39 12.01 -0.39
C ALA A 288 22.71 11.92 1.00
N PHE A 289 21.39 12.12 1.05
CA PHE A 289 20.64 11.95 2.30
C PHE A 289 20.64 10.50 2.80
N ALA A 290 20.63 9.52 1.88
CA ALA A 290 20.77 8.11 2.22
C ALA A 290 22.12 7.83 2.87
N SER A 291 23.22 8.34 2.30
CA SER A 291 24.57 8.20 2.85
C SER A 291 24.68 8.74 4.28
N GLU A 292 24.05 9.88 4.57
CA GLU A 292 23.99 10.44 5.93
C GLU A 292 23.28 9.49 6.91
N LEU A 293 22.21 8.81 6.47
CA LEU A 293 21.52 7.82 7.29
C LEU A 293 22.33 6.54 7.43
N GLU A 294 23.02 6.07 6.40
CA GLU A 294 23.90 4.89 6.47
C GLU A 294 25.01 5.08 7.51
N ALA A 295 25.64 6.27 7.52
CA ALA A 295 26.70 6.62 8.46
C ALA A 295 26.23 6.61 9.93
N ARG A 296 24.96 6.93 10.17
CA ARG A 296 24.40 7.02 11.53
C ARG A 296 23.74 5.71 11.98
N THR A 297 23.08 5.00 11.08
CA THR A 297 22.23 3.86 11.46
C THR A 297 22.91 2.51 11.26
N GLY A 298 23.93 2.42 10.41
CA GLY A 298 24.52 1.15 9.98
C GLY A 298 23.72 0.45 8.87
N TYR A 299 22.53 0.94 8.52
CA TYR A 299 21.77 0.45 7.37
C TYR A 299 22.59 0.71 6.10
N ARG A 300 22.33 -0.08 5.05
CA ARG A 300 23.06 0.03 3.79
C ARG A 300 22.12 0.18 2.60
N VAL A 301 22.46 1.04 1.64
CA VAL A 301 21.74 1.14 0.36
C VAL A 301 21.79 -0.23 -0.33
N ALA A 302 20.61 -0.78 -0.58
CA ALA A 302 20.45 -2.10 -1.17
C ALA A 302 19.89 -2.02 -2.60
N GLU A 303 18.97 -1.10 -2.87
CA GLU A 303 18.34 -0.93 -4.17
C GLU A 303 18.03 0.54 -4.47
N VAL A 304 18.10 0.93 -5.74
CA VAL A 304 17.70 2.26 -6.22
C VAL A 304 16.79 2.11 -7.44
N ASP A 305 15.56 2.64 -7.35
CA ASP A 305 14.65 2.73 -8.50
C ASP A 305 14.55 4.18 -8.99
N ARG A 306 15.31 4.47 -10.05
CA ARG A 306 15.38 5.82 -10.64
C ARG A 306 14.03 6.31 -11.17
N ARG A 307 13.20 5.41 -11.71
CA ARG A 307 11.91 5.74 -12.32
C ARG A 307 10.87 6.19 -11.29
N SER A 308 10.90 5.57 -10.11
CA SER A 308 10.01 5.89 -8.99
C SER A 308 10.64 6.86 -7.99
N ARG A 309 11.92 7.22 -8.18
CA ARG A 309 12.74 8.00 -7.25
C ARG A 309 12.66 7.43 -5.84
N VAL A 310 13.17 6.21 -5.70
CA VAL A 310 13.23 5.50 -4.41
C VAL A 310 14.64 4.99 -4.19
N VAL A 311 15.21 5.29 -3.03
CA VAL A 311 16.43 4.67 -2.50
C VAL A 311 16.00 3.80 -1.32
N MET A 312 16.31 2.51 -1.36
CA MET A 312 16.00 1.56 -0.29
C MET A 312 17.28 1.24 0.47
N LEU A 313 17.28 1.50 1.77
CA LEU A 313 18.28 1.01 2.70
C LEU A 313 17.75 -0.25 3.39
N ALA A 314 18.61 -1.24 3.60
CA ALA A 314 18.33 -2.45 4.37
C ALA A 314 19.08 -2.42 5.71
N ARG A 315 18.47 -2.97 6.76
CA ARG A 315 19.07 -3.08 8.09
C ARG A 315 20.38 -3.87 8.06
N ASP A 316 20.34 -5.03 7.40
CA ASP A 316 21.42 -6.00 7.33
C ASP A 316 21.20 -6.98 6.15
N PRO A 317 22.20 -7.81 5.79
CA PRO A 317 22.02 -8.83 4.75
C PRO A 317 20.91 -9.85 5.02
N GLY A 318 20.64 -10.19 6.28
CA GLY A 318 19.60 -11.15 6.68
C GLY A 318 18.19 -10.64 6.39
N ALA A 319 17.94 -9.33 6.56
CA ALA A 319 16.69 -8.69 6.18
C ALA A 319 16.40 -8.84 4.68
N LEU A 320 17.42 -8.67 3.83
CA LEU A 320 17.31 -8.87 2.38
C LEU A 320 17.03 -10.33 2.01
N GLU A 321 17.75 -11.27 2.63
CA GLU A 321 17.54 -12.70 2.42
C GLU A 321 16.12 -13.12 2.80
N LEU A 322 15.65 -12.72 4.00
CA LEU A 322 14.30 -13.01 4.47
C LEU A 322 13.22 -12.44 3.54
N ALA A 323 13.40 -11.22 3.02
CA ALA A 323 12.46 -10.64 2.06
C ALA A 323 12.46 -11.41 0.72
N ARG A 324 13.62 -11.86 0.23
CA ARG A 324 13.73 -12.69 -0.98
C ARG A 324 13.07 -14.05 -0.81
N GLU A 325 13.26 -14.70 0.33
CA GLU A 325 12.60 -15.96 0.69
C GLU A 325 11.08 -15.80 0.74
N ARG A 326 10.59 -14.76 1.44
CA ARG A 326 9.16 -14.43 1.47
C ARG A 326 8.61 -14.19 0.07
N ALA A 327 9.31 -13.44 -0.76
CA ALA A 327 8.93 -13.20 -2.14
C ALA A 327 8.91 -14.49 -2.99
N ALA A 328 9.86 -15.40 -2.78
CA ALA A 328 9.90 -16.70 -3.45
C ALA A 328 8.71 -17.59 -3.05
N ARG A 329 8.39 -17.66 -1.75
CA ARG A 329 7.20 -18.39 -1.26
C ARG A 329 5.91 -17.84 -1.84
N ILE A 330 5.76 -16.51 -1.88
CA ILE A 330 4.60 -15.85 -2.51
C ILE A 330 4.49 -16.26 -3.98
N ARG A 331 5.58 -16.23 -4.75
CA ARG A 331 5.57 -16.62 -6.17
C ARG A 331 5.17 -18.08 -6.35
N ALA A 332 5.78 -19.00 -5.61
CA ALA A 332 5.44 -20.43 -5.69
C ALA A 332 3.97 -20.69 -5.36
N ARG A 333 3.44 -20.01 -4.32
CA ARG A 333 2.02 -20.13 -3.95
C ARG A 333 1.09 -19.55 -5.02
N ILE A 334 1.47 -18.43 -5.64
CA ILE A 334 0.71 -17.85 -6.75
C ILE A 334 0.66 -18.82 -7.94
N GLU A 335 1.77 -19.47 -8.28
CA GLU A 335 1.85 -20.46 -9.36
C GLU A 335 0.93 -21.66 -9.10
N GLU A 336 0.94 -22.18 -7.87
CA GLU A 336 0.06 -23.28 -7.45
C GLU A 336 -1.44 -22.90 -7.57
N LEU A 337 -1.82 -21.72 -7.04
CA LEU A 337 -3.18 -21.20 -7.15
C LEU A 337 -3.58 -20.95 -8.61
N ASP A 338 -2.62 -20.56 -9.44
CA ASP A 338 -2.87 -20.23 -10.84
C ASP A 338 -3.03 -21.46 -11.72
N ALA A 339 -2.33 -22.54 -11.44
CA ALA A 339 -2.49 -23.81 -12.14
C ALA A 339 -3.97 -24.29 -12.13
N GLN A 340 -4.73 -23.94 -11.09
CA GLN A 340 -6.13 -24.33 -10.94
C GLN A 340 -7.07 -23.69 -11.97
N TRP A 341 -6.84 -22.42 -12.31
CA TRP A 341 -7.66 -21.70 -13.29
C TRP A 341 -7.05 -21.71 -14.68
N ARG A 342 -5.71 -21.73 -14.81
CA ARG A 342 -5.02 -21.76 -16.12
C ARG A 342 -5.41 -22.98 -16.94
N ARG A 343 -5.56 -24.16 -16.33
CA ARG A 343 -6.04 -25.40 -17.01
C ARG A 343 -7.43 -25.28 -17.63
N ARG A 344 -8.21 -24.25 -17.26
CA ARG A 344 -9.54 -23.98 -17.82
C ARG A 344 -9.51 -23.04 -19.03
N TYR A 345 -8.34 -22.57 -19.46
CA TYR A 345 -8.18 -21.78 -20.68
C TYR A 345 -7.32 -22.57 -21.66
N SER A 346 -7.76 -22.70 -22.91
CA SER A 346 -7.00 -23.35 -23.99
C SER A 346 -5.82 -22.49 -24.44
N ASP A 347 -6.02 -21.18 -24.45
CA ASP A 347 -5.03 -20.15 -24.78
C ASP A 347 -5.30 -18.91 -23.90
N PRO A 348 -4.28 -18.32 -23.25
CA PRO A 348 -4.39 -17.02 -22.60
C PRO A 348 -4.95 -15.90 -23.49
N ALA A 349 -4.74 -15.97 -24.81
CA ALA A 349 -5.24 -15.01 -25.79
C ALA A 349 -6.77 -15.07 -25.99
N ASP A 350 -7.38 -16.23 -25.77
CA ASP A 350 -8.78 -16.45 -26.14
C ASP A 350 -9.76 -15.88 -25.10
N PHE A 351 -9.34 -15.70 -23.85
CA PHE A 351 -10.23 -15.36 -22.71
C PHE A 351 -11.49 -16.26 -22.63
N ARG A 352 -11.49 -17.41 -23.31
CA ARG A 352 -12.61 -18.36 -23.42
C ARG A 352 -12.30 -19.58 -22.57
N PRO A 353 -13.15 -19.90 -21.58
CA PRO A 353 -13.01 -21.13 -20.81
C PRO A 353 -13.22 -22.37 -21.69
N THR A 354 -12.45 -23.44 -21.47
CA THR A 354 -12.57 -24.74 -22.16
C THR A 354 -13.84 -25.51 -21.78
N ARG A 355 -14.48 -25.16 -20.66
CA ARG A 355 -15.80 -25.65 -20.21
C ARG A 355 -16.61 -24.46 -19.68
N GLY A 356 -17.92 -24.45 -19.94
CA GLY A 356 -18.80 -23.31 -19.66
C GLY A 356 -18.69 -22.75 -18.23
N GLY A 357 -18.53 -21.42 -18.13
CA GLY A 357 -18.48 -20.67 -16.87
C GLY A 357 -17.09 -20.08 -16.54
N THR A 358 -17.06 -18.99 -15.79
CA THR A 358 -15.82 -18.43 -15.22
C THR A 358 -15.22 -19.43 -14.22
N PRO A 359 -13.90 -19.69 -14.23
CA PRO A 359 -13.27 -20.51 -13.19
C PRO A 359 -13.63 -19.96 -11.80
N PRO A 360 -13.94 -20.82 -10.81
CA PRO A 360 -14.10 -20.37 -9.44
C PRO A 360 -12.81 -19.68 -9.01
N TRP A 361 -12.93 -18.65 -8.17
CA TRP A 361 -11.76 -18.02 -7.60
C TRP A 361 -10.93 -19.10 -6.88
N PRO A 362 -9.63 -19.26 -7.19
CA PRO A 362 -8.79 -20.18 -6.44
C PRO A 362 -8.65 -19.60 -5.04
N GLY A 363 -9.52 -20.05 -4.13
CA GLY A 363 -9.44 -19.70 -2.71
C GLY A 363 -8.17 -20.29 -2.10
N GLY A 364 -7.92 -19.94 -0.84
CA GLY A 364 -6.79 -20.46 -0.08
C GLY A 364 -5.92 -19.35 0.48
N TRP A 365 -5.21 -19.64 1.56
CA TRP A 365 -4.32 -18.66 2.18
C TRP A 365 -3.05 -18.47 1.36
N ILE A 366 -2.57 -17.23 1.32
CA ILE A 366 -1.22 -16.85 0.93
C ILE A 366 -0.48 -16.24 2.11
#